data_AF-A0A068S5I5-F1
#
_entry.id   AF-A0A068S5I5-F1
#
_cell.length_a   1.000
_cell.length_b   1.000
_cell.length_c   1.000
_cell.angle_alpha   90.00
_cell.angle_beta   90.00
_cell.angle_gamma   90.00
#
_symmetry.space_group_name_H-M   'P 1'
#
loop_
_entity.id
_entity.type
_entity.pdbx_description
1 polymer ?
#
loop_
_entity_poly.entity_id
_entity_poly.type
_entity_poly.pdbx_seq_one_letter_code
_entity_poly.pdbx_strand_id
1 'polypeptide(L)'
;MNNSISTDLCSQPTQPVSTEKYTKLVQESTTQLHQPIQSILTTLDLRASALSKLANFESALRDATVIQQLSPSSALGYIRAATIYSEQGKQHHVIVVCNRGLDLVNSSDPDYATLQHIKADAMERQNRRVDFITQLPINIVATTLIPMFTDTFPLDAFKPYGLRFETKDMQDEPGLERCSQLVRFARHIKELVVHRYSKESWLSDLLRDNDFCALREISIEGVAYGYMDRFVSSLESVASTLTHLDVHEDLNEKAPMAKILSTCPQPGFA
;
A
#
# COMPACT_ATOMS: atom_id res chain seq x y z
N MET A 1 -22.76 10.74 29.14
CA MET A 1 -22.96 9.84 30.29
C MET A 1 -23.47 8.51 29.73
N ASN A 2 -22.56 7.59 29.43
CA ASN A 2 -22.92 6.23 29.01
C ASN A 2 -22.74 5.35 30.24
N ASN A 3 -23.82 5.14 30.98
CA ASN A 3 -23.83 4.20 32.08
C ASN A 3 -23.68 2.78 31.52
N SER A 4 -22.78 2.00 32.09
CA SER A 4 -22.54 0.62 31.69
C SER A 4 -23.68 -0.27 32.18
N ILE A 5 -24.16 -1.17 31.32
CA ILE A 5 -25.20 -2.13 31.72
C ILE A 5 -24.72 -2.99 32.90
N SER A 6 -23.46 -3.42 32.91
CA SER A 6 -22.92 -4.17 34.07
C SER A 6 -22.69 -3.28 35.29
N THR A 7 -22.20 -2.05 35.13
CA THR A 7 -22.04 -1.18 36.32
C THR A 7 -23.39 -0.83 36.92
N ASP A 8 -24.43 -0.65 36.12
CA ASP A 8 -25.78 -0.38 36.61
C ASP A 8 -26.40 -1.63 37.27
N LEU A 9 -26.14 -2.83 36.74
CA LEU A 9 -26.61 -4.10 37.33
C LEU A 9 -25.85 -4.51 38.59
N CYS A 10 -24.56 -4.19 38.69
CA CYS A 10 -23.67 -4.60 39.78
C CYS A 10 -23.36 -3.49 40.80
N SER A 11 -23.80 -2.24 40.58
CA SER A 11 -23.68 -1.18 41.58
C SER A 11 -24.89 -1.19 42.52
N GLN A 12 -24.67 -0.73 43.76
CA GLN A 12 -25.77 -0.57 44.71
C GLN A 12 -26.65 0.63 44.27
N PRO A 13 -27.94 0.42 43.97
CA PRO A 13 -28.82 1.53 43.61
C PRO A 13 -29.06 2.44 44.81
N THR A 14 -29.08 3.75 44.58
CA THR A 14 -29.37 4.74 45.62
C THR A 14 -30.84 4.66 46.04
N GLN A 15 -31.15 4.35 47.31
CA GLN A 15 -32.52 4.15 47.78
C GLN A 15 -33.04 5.35 48.60
N PRO A 16 -34.14 6.03 48.18
CA PRO A 16 -34.72 7.16 48.90
C PRO A 16 -35.59 6.78 50.11
N VAL A 17 -36.05 5.53 50.20
CA VAL A 17 -36.76 4.96 51.37
C VAL A 17 -36.28 3.52 51.54
N SER A 18 -35.75 3.18 52.71
CA SER A 18 -35.18 1.86 52.98
C SER A 18 -35.82 1.18 54.19
N THR A 19 -36.55 0.11 53.94
CA THR A 19 -36.80 -0.93 54.95
C THR A 19 -35.68 -1.97 54.85
N GLU A 20 -35.04 -2.29 55.97
CA GLU A 20 -33.83 -3.16 56.06
C GLU A 20 -33.92 -4.46 55.24
N LYS A 21 -35.11 -5.08 55.20
CA LYS A 21 -35.39 -6.30 54.43
C LYS A 21 -35.11 -6.14 52.92
N TYR A 22 -35.57 -5.06 52.31
CA TYR A 22 -35.45 -4.87 50.86
C TYR A 22 -34.06 -4.36 50.46
N THR A 23 -33.38 -3.62 51.33
CA THR A 23 -31.97 -3.23 51.11
C THR A 23 -31.05 -4.45 51.11
N LYS A 24 -31.25 -5.41 52.03
CA LYS A 24 -30.53 -6.69 52.02
C LYS A 24 -30.81 -7.51 50.76
N LEU A 25 -32.08 -7.61 50.36
CA LEU A 25 -32.47 -8.35 49.15
C LEU A 25 -31.81 -7.77 47.89
N VAL A 26 -31.78 -6.45 47.75
CA VAL A 26 -31.10 -5.78 46.63
C VAL A 26 -29.61 -6.12 46.67
N GLN A 27 -28.93 -5.96 47.81
CA GLN A 27 -27.51 -6.28 47.94
C GLN A 27 -27.16 -7.73 47.59
N GLU A 28 -27.95 -8.69 48.07
CA GLU A 28 -27.78 -10.11 47.75
C GLU A 28 -27.97 -10.37 46.25
N SER A 29 -29.04 -9.82 45.65
CA SER A 29 -29.30 -9.99 44.22
C SER A 29 -28.21 -9.38 43.33
N THR A 30 -27.71 -8.19 43.67
CA THR A 30 -26.58 -7.54 42.99
C THR A 30 -25.31 -8.41 43.06
N THR A 31 -25.06 -9.00 44.23
CA THR A 31 -23.91 -9.90 44.42
C THR A 31 -24.06 -11.18 43.60
N GLN A 32 -25.27 -11.73 43.52
CA GLN A 32 -25.57 -12.92 42.72
C GLN A 32 -25.42 -12.68 41.21
N LEU A 33 -25.71 -11.47 40.72
CA LEU A 33 -25.53 -11.11 39.30
C LEU A 33 -24.06 -10.99 38.88
N HIS A 34 -23.16 -10.72 39.82
CA HIS A 34 -21.75 -10.47 39.53
C HIS A 34 -21.04 -11.68 38.88
N GLN A 35 -21.23 -12.88 39.46
CA GLN A 35 -20.58 -14.12 38.99
C GLN A 35 -21.01 -14.50 37.56
N PRO A 36 -22.31 -14.55 37.21
CA PRO A 36 -22.77 -14.80 35.85
C PRO A 36 -22.23 -13.80 34.83
N ILE A 37 -22.22 -12.51 35.15
CA ILE A 37 -21.71 -11.48 34.24
C ILE A 37 -20.21 -11.70 33.97
N GLN A 38 -19.42 -11.94 35.01
CA GLN A 38 -17.99 -12.22 34.86
C GLN A 38 -17.73 -13.48 34.01
N SER A 39 -18.56 -14.51 34.18
CA SER A 39 -18.51 -15.74 33.37
C SER A 39 -18.82 -15.47 31.89
N ILE A 40 -19.85 -14.65 31.61
CA ILE A 40 -20.20 -14.25 30.24
C ILE A 40 -19.04 -13.47 29.60
N LEU A 41 -18.46 -12.49 30.28
CA LEU A 41 -17.35 -11.69 29.76
C LEU A 41 -16.14 -12.58 29.40
N THR A 42 -15.76 -13.49 30.31
CA THR A 42 -14.64 -14.41 30.12
C THR A 42 -14.90 -15.38 28.95
N THR A 43 -16.13 -15.89 28.85
CA THR A 43 -16.51 -16.82 27.78
C THR A 43 -16.51 -16.14 26.41
N LEU A 44 -17.03 -14.90 26.33
CA LEU A 44 -16.99 -14.10 25.12
C LEU A 44 -15.56 -13.77 24.71
N ASP A 45 -14.68 -13.46 25.67
CA ASP A 45 -13.28 -13.13 25.36
C ASP A 45 -12.53 -14.34 24.78
N LEU A 46 -12.71 -15.52 25.38
CA LEU A 46 -12.16 -16.78 24.88
C LEU A 46 -12.71 -17.11 23.48
N ARG A 47 -14.02 -16.97 23.28
CA ARG A 47 -14.65 -17.23 21.99
C ARG A 47 -14.17 -16.26 20.91
N ALA A 48 -14.07 -14.96 21.23
CA ALA A 48 -13.53 -13.96 20.33
C ALA A 48 -12.09 -14.28 19.93
N SER A 49 -11.26 -14.69 20.89
CA SER A 49 -9.88 -15.12 20.64
C SER A 49 -9.84 -16.35 19.72
N ALA A 50 -10.67 -17.37 19.96
CA ALA A 50 -10.70 -18.57 19.14
C ALA A 50 -11.18 -18.27 17.72
N LEU A 51 -12.24 -17.46 17.58
CA LEU A 51 -12.77 -17.03 16.29
C LEU A 51 -11.74 -16.23 15.48
N SER A 52 -10.94 -15.38 16.13
CA SER A 52 -9.88 -14.61 15.44
C SER A 52 -8.77 -15.52 14.92
N LYS A 53 -8.38 -16.55 15.69
CA LYS A 53 -7.43 -17.58 15.21
C LYS A 53 -7.97 -18.41 14.05
N LEU A 54 -9.29 -18.54 13.94
CA LEU A 54 -9.98 -19.17 12.80
C LEU A 54 -10.25 -18.18 11.64
N ALA A 55 -9.69 -16.97 11.69
CA ALA A 55 -9.91 -15.88 10.73
C ALA A 55 -11.38 -15.44 10.59
N ASN A 56 -12.27 -15.83 11.52
CA ASN A 56 -13.65 -15.35 11.58
C ASN A 56 -13.72 -14.03 12.36
N PHE A 57 -13.08 -13.00 11.80
CA PHE A 57 -12.87 -11.71 12.46
C PHE A 57 -14.17 -10.96 12.74
N GLU A 58 -15.17 -11.10 11.88
CA GLU A 58 -16.45 -10.41 12.04
C GLU A 58 -17.20 -10.93 13.29
N SER A 59 -17.24 -12.25 13.47
CA SER A 59 -17.83 -12.85 14.68
C SER A 59 -17.03 -12.54 15.93
N ALA A 60 -15.69 -12.55 15.83
CA ALA A 60 -14.82 -12.18 16.95
C ALA A 60 -15.03 -10.72 17.40
N LEU A 61 -15.19 -9.79 16.44
CA LEU A 61 -15.44 -8.38 16.72
C LEU A 61 -16.84 -8.14 17.32
N ARG A 62 -17.84 -8.93 16.92
CA ARG A 62 -19.16 -8.91 17.59
C ARG A 62 -19.02 -9.26 19.06
N ASP A 63 -18.31 -10.33 19.39
CA ASP A 63 -18.10 -10.74 20.78
C ASP A 63 -17.36 -9.66 21.58
N ALA A 64 -16.28 -9.09 21.02
CA ALA A 64 -15.57 -7.97 21.64
C ALA A 64 -16.47 -6.74 21.86
N THR A 65 -17.39 -6.47 20.93
CA THR A 65 -18.37 -5.38 21.05
C THR A 65 -19.36 -5.64 22.17
N VAL A 66 -19.83 -6.88 22.34
CA VAL A 66 -20.70 -7.24 23.47
C VAL A 66 -19.97 -7.07 24.80
N ILE A 67 -18.69 -7.46 24.89
CA ILE A 67 -17.86 -7.21 26.08
C ILE A 67 -17.77 -5.71 26.39
N GLN A 68 -17.55 -4.86 25.37
CA GLN A 68 -17.53 -3.39 25.54
C GLN A 68 -18.89 -2.83 25.98
N GLN A 69 -20.01 -3.40 25.55
CA GLN A 69 -21.35 -2.96 25.97
C GLN A 69 -21.68 -3.38 27.41
N LEU A 70 -21.28 -4.60 27.77
CA LEU A 70 -21.47 -5.11 29.11
C LEU A 70 -20.53 -4.39 30.09
N SER A 71 -19.27 -4.14 29.74
CA SER A 71 -18.27 -3.52 30.63
C SER A 71 -17.42 -2.46 29.92
N PRO A 72 -17.98 -1.29 29.52
CA PRO A 72 -17.27 -0.23 28.82
C PRO A 72 -16.20 0.48 29.67
N SER A 73 -16.23 0.33 31.00
CA SER A 73 -15.20 0.85 31.90
C SER A 73 -14.02 -0.11 32.09
N SER A 74 -14.10 -1.32 31.52
CA SER A 74 -13.03 -2.31 31.55
C SER A 74 -12.26 -2.35 30.24
N ALA A 75 -10.94 -2.53 30.30
CA ALA A 75 -10.09 -2.57 29.12
C ALA A 75 -10.33 -3.82 28.25
N LEU A 76 -10.86 -4.92 28.82
CA LEU A 76 -10.94 -6.24 28.20
C LEU A 76 -11.52 -6.22 26.77
N GLY A 77 -12.70 -5.63 26.60
CA GLY A 77 -13.38 -5.61 25.30
C GLY A 77 -12.66 -4.76 24.25
N TYR A 78 -11.98 -3.68 24.67
CA TYR A 78 -11.19 -2.83 23.77
C TYR A 78 -9.88 -3.51 23.37
N ILE A 79 -9.19 -4.14 24.33
CA ILE A 79 -7.97 -4.93 24.07
C ILE A 79 -8.27 -6.07 23.12
N ARG A 80 -9.38 -6.80 23.31
CA ARG A 80 -9.77 -7.88 22.41
C ARG A 80 -10.00 -7.38 20.99
N ALA A 81 -10.78 -6.31 20.82
CA ALA A 81 -11.04 -5.71 19.51
C ALA A 81 -9.74 -5.17 18.86
N ALA A 82 -8.90 -4.48 19.62
CA ALA A 82 -7.61 -3.97 19.18
C ALA A 82 -6.68 -5.10 18.71
N THR A 83 -6.63 -6.21 19.44
CA THR A 83 -5.87 -7.41 19.07
C THR A 83 -6.37 -8.01 17.75
N ILE A 84 -7.69 -8.14 17.59
CA ILE A 84 -8.31 -8.65 16.36
C ILE A 84 -8.02 -7.75 15.14
N TYR A 85 -8.02 -6.43 15.31
CA TYR A 85 -7.63 -5.51 14.23
C TYR A 85 -6.14 -5.58 13.92
N SER A 86 -5.29 -5.78 14.93
CA SER A 86 -3.84 -5.97 14.75
C SER A 86 -3.54 -7.25 13.96
N GLU A 87 -4.25 -8.34 14.23
CA GLU A 87 -4.13 -9.61 13.48
C GLU A 87 -4.50 -9.46 11.99
N GLN A 88 -5.37 -8.49 11.66
CA GLN A 88 -5.73 -8.14 10.27
C GLN A 88 -4.76 -7.13 9.62
N GLY A 89 -3.73 -6.67 10.34
CA GLY A 89 -2.84 -5.59 9.88
C GLY A 89 -3.50 -4.21 9.82
N LYS A 90 -4.70 -4.03 10.38
CA LYS A 90 -5.47 -2.79 10.33
C LYS A 90 -5.05 -1.81 11.43
N GLN A 91 -3.81 -1.34 11.39
CA GLN A 91 -3.19 -0.52 12.46
C GLN A 91 -4.01 0.73 12.80
N HIS A 92 -4.58 1.43 11.80
CA HIS A 92 -5.47 2.56 12.05
C HIS A 92 -6.68 2.21 12.92
N HIS A 93 -7.32 1.06 12.70
CA HIS A 93 -8.46 0.62 13.50
C HIS A 93 -8.06 0.28 14.94
N VAL A 94 -6.85 -0.29 15.12
CA VAL A 94 -6.28 -0.52 16.46
C VAL A 94 -6.19 0.80 17.23
N ILE A 95 -5.64 1.84 16.60
CA ILE A 95 -5.49 3.18 17.20
C ILE A 95 -6.87 3.77 17.59
N VAL A 96 -7.86 3.67 16.70
CA VAL A 96 -9.22 4.18 16.96
C VAL A 96 -9.87 3.48 18.15
N VAL A 97 -9.81 2.15 18.21
CA VAL A 97 -10.38 1.38 19.33
C VAL A 97 -9.65 1.67 20.64
N CYS A 98 -8.32 1.75 20.62
CA CYS A 98 -7.55 2.06 21.82
C CYS A 98 -7.84 3.48 22.32
N ASN A 99 -7.98 4.48 21.44
CA ASN A 99 -8.38 5.83 21.87
C ASN A 99 -9.73 5.80 22.57
N ARG A 100 -10.73 5.15 21.96
CA ARG A 100 -12.05 5.01 22.56
C ARG A 100 -12.00 4.31 23.92
N GLY A 101 -11.19 3.26 24.06
CA GLY A 101 -11.01 2.58 25.33
C GLY A 101 -10.31 3.47 26.37
N LEU A 102 -9.27 4.22 26.00
CA LEU A 102 -8.58 5.14 26.91
C LEU A 102 -9.48 6.29 27.40
N ASP A 103 -10.49 6.68 26.60
CA ASP A 103 -11.48 7.69 26.99
C ASP A 103 -12.53 7.16 27.99
N LEU A 104 -12.76 5.85 28.05
CA LEU A 104 -13.89 5.23 28.78
C LEU A 104 -13.47 4.32 29.93
N VAL A 105 -12.30 3.69 29.83
CA VAL A 105 -11.79 2.72 30.80
C VAL A 105 -11.28 3.46 32.04
N ASN A 106 -11.54 2.89 33.22
CA ASN A 106 -11.00 3.43 34.46
C ASN A 106 -9.46 3.32 34.46
N SER A 107 -8.76 4.40 34.78
CA SER A 107 -7.29 4.40 34.88
C SER A 107 -6.73 3.42 35.92
N SER A 108 -7.56 2.96 36.85
CA SER A 108 -7.21 1.91 37.83
C SER A 108 -7.43 0.48 37.33
N ASP A 109 -8.00 0.29 36.13
CA ASP A 109 -8.10 -1.03 35.51
C ASP A 109 -6.69 -1.61 35.30
N PRO A 110 -6.42 -2.86 35.71
CA PRO A 110 -5.09 -3.46 35.63
C PRO A 110 -4.55 -3.52 34.19
N ASP A 111 -5.43 -3.56 33.20
CA ASP A 111 -5.10 -3.67 31.79
C ASP A 111 -5.10 -2.31 31.06
N TYR A 112 -5.28 -1.19 31.78
CA TYR A 112 -5.22 0.15 31.20
C TYR A 112 -3.87 0.42 30.51
N ALA A 113 -2.76 0.00 31.15
CA ALA A 113 -1.42 0.10 30.60
C ALA A 113 -1.23 -0.75 29.33
N THR A 114 -1.86 -1.92 29.27
CA THR A 114 -1.86 -2.79 28.09
C THR A 114 -2.51 -2.08 26.90
N LEU A 115 -3.60 -1.35 27.12
CA LEU A 115 -4.28 -0.58 26.08
C LEU A 115 -3.40 0.57 25.54
N GLN A 116 -2.67 1.26 26.43
CA GLN A 116 -1.69 2.29 26.03
C GLN A 116 -0.55 1.68 25.20
N HIS A 117 -0.03 0.54 25.62
CA HIS A 117 1.04 -0.16 24.91
C HIS A 117 0.59 -0.56 23.50
N ILE A 118 -0.58 -1.22 23.36
CA ILE A 118 -1.12 -1.64 22.06
C ILE A 118 -1.28 -0.44 21.11
N LYS A 119 -1.76 0.71 21.62
CA LYS A 119 -1.86 1.94 20.83
C LYS A 119 -0.50 2.42 20.33
N ALA A 120 0.50 2.49 21.21
CA ALA A 120 1.84 2.94 20.85
C ALA A 120 2.46 2.03 19.78
N ASP A 121 2.34 0.71 19.96
CA ASP A 121 2.80 -0.31 19.01
C ASP A 121 2.11 -0.16 17.64
N ALA A 122 0.80 0.12 17.62
CA ALA A 122 0.05 0.35 16.40
C ALA A 122 0.44 1.65 15.69
N MET A 123 0.72 2.73 16.44
CA MET A 123 1.21 4.00 15.88
C MET A 123 2.58 3.83 15.22
N GLU A 124 3.49 3.10 15.86
CA GLU A 124 4.79 2.77 15.27
C GLU A 124 4.63 1.97 13.98
N ARG A 125 3.83 0.90 13.99
CA ARG A 125 3.56 0.08 12.80
C ARG A 125 2.88 0.87 11.68
N GLN A 126 1.96 1.78 11.98
CA GLN A 126 1.28 2.63 11.00
C GLN A 126 2.22 3.61 10.32
N ASN A 127 3.24 4.09 11.04
CA ASN A 127 4.25 5.00 10.55
C ASN A 127 5.39 4.28 9.81
N ARG A 128 5.54 2.98 10.00
CA ARG A 128 6.52 2.17 9.28
C ARG A 128 6.21 2.18 7.78
N ARG A 129 7.14 2.71 6.99
CA ARG A 129 7.16 2.56 5.53
C ARG A 129 8.12 1.42 5.20
N VAL A 130 7.63 0.44 4.45
CA VAL A 130 8.46 -0.67 3.95
C VAL A 130 8.51 -0.52 2.44
N ASP A 131 9.68 -0.20 1.90
CA ASP A 131 9.91 -0.27 0.46
C ASP A 131 10.18 -1.74 0.09
N PHE A 132 9.09 -2.48 -0.09
CA PHE A 132 9.18 -3.87 -0.54
C PHE A 132 9.42 -3.94 -2.06
N ILE A 133 9.13 -2.88 -2.82
CA ILE A 133 9.29 -2.87 -4.28
C ILE A 133 10.77 -2.96 -4.65
N THR A 134 11.67 -2.29 -3.91
CA THR A 134 13.12 -2.46 -4.10
C THR A 134 13.65 -3.81 -3.64
N GLN A 135 12.95 -4.50 -2.75
CA GLN A 135 13.34 -5.83 -2.25
C GLN A 135 12.86 -6.98 -3.14
N LEU A 136 11.93 -6.73 -4.06
CA LEU A 136 11.41 -7.75 -4.96
C LEU A 136 12.34 -7.96 -6.16
N PRO A 137 12.42 -9.20 -6.69
CA PRO A 137 13.08 -9.48 -7.95
C PRO A 137 12.55 -8.58 -9.07
N ILE A 138 13.46 -8.02 -9.87
CA ILE A 138 13.11 -7.01 -10.89
C ILE A 138 12.05 -7.50 -11.89
N ASN A 139 12.06 -8.79 -12.21
CA ASN A 139 11.07 -9.41 -13.08
C ASN A 139 9.67 -9.35 -12.44
N ILE A 140 9.53 -9.64 -11.15
CA ILE A 140 8.23 -9.57 -10.44
C ILE A 140 7.69 -8.13 -10.44
N VAL A 141 8.57 -7.16 -10.21
CA VAL A 141 8.18 -5.74 -10.25
C VAL A 141 7.73 -5.34 -11.66
N ALA A 142 8.54 -5.66 -12.67
CA ALA A 142 8.33 -5.28 -14.06
C ALA A 142 7.11 -5.95 -14.70
N THR A 143 6.93 -7.25 -14.49
CA THR A 143 5.91 -8.04 -15.21
C THR A 143 4.62 -8.22 -14.45
N THR A 144 4.61 -8.01 -13.13
CA THR A 144 3.44 -8.26 -12.29
C THR A 144 2.97 -6.99 -11.60
N LEU A 145 3.84 -6.33 -10.82
CA LEU A 145 3.41 -5.18 -10.01
C LEU A 145 3.10 -3.94 -10.86
N ILE A 146 4.01 -3.50 -11.74
CA ILE A 146 3.78 -2.30 -12.56
C ILE A 146 2.48 -2.42 -13.38
N PRO A 147 2.20 -3.55 -14.07
CA PRO A 147 0.93 -3.75 -14.75
C PRO A 147 -0.31 -3.65 -13.86
N MET A 148 -0.23 -4.09 -12.60
CA MET A 148 -1.37 -4.01 -11.67
C MET A 148 -1.74 -2.58 -11.26
N PHE A 149 -0.83 -1.60 -11.39
CA PHE A 149 -1.06 -0.20 -11.00
C PHE A 149 -1.19 0.74 -12.19
N THR A 150 -0.98 0.25 -13.41
CA THR A 150 -1.04 1.05 -14.64
C THR A 150 -2.36 0.80 -15.35
N ASP A 151 -3.45 1.30 -14.76
CA ASP A 151 -4.83 1.26 -15.31
C ASP A 151 -5.02 2.13 -16.57
N THR A 152 -3.95 2.57 -17.23
CA THR A 152 -4.07 3.38 -18.45
C THR A 152 -4.22 2.47 -19.65
N PHE A 153 -5.49 2.35 -20.06
CA PHE A 153 -6.09 1.80 -21.27
C PHE A 153 -6.71 0.40 -21.11
N PRO A 154 -7.98 0.21 -21.56
CA PRO A 154 -8.61 -1.10 -21.59
C PRO A 154 -7.67 -2.05 -22.33
N LEU A 155 -7.54 -3.26 -21.81
CA LEU A 155 -6.72 -4.33 -22.37
C LEU A 155 -6.91 -4.40 -23.90
N ASP A 156 -6.07 -3.72 -24.67
CA ASP A 156 -6.07 -3.85 -26.12
C ASP A 156 -5.40 -5.20 -26.39
N ALA A 157 -6.22 -6.19 -26.71
CA ALA A 157 -5.80 -7.57 -26.94
C ALA A 157 -4.75 -7.70 -28.07
N PHE A 158 -4.48 -6.62 -28.81
CA PHE A 158 -3.53 -6.57 -29.91
C PHE A 158 -2.16 -5.95 -29.57
N LYS A 159 -1.94 -5.39 -28.37
CA LYS A 159 -0.63 -4.86 -27.96
C LYS A 159 0.00 -5.67 -26.82
N PRO A 160 1.16 -6.32 -27.02
CA PRO A 160 1.83 -7.06 -25.96
C PRO A 160 2.46 -6.12 -24.94
N TYR A 161 1.71 -5.82 -23.86
CA TYR A 161 2.11 -4.95 -22.73
C TYR A 161 3.60 -5.06 -22.41
N GLY A 162 4.31 -3.97 -22.64
CA GLY A 162 5.71 -3.80 -22.27
C GLY A 162 5.86 -2.57 -21.41
N LEU A 163 6.96 -2.49 -20.66
CA LEU A 163 7.26 -1.24 -19.97
C LEU A 163 7.56 -0.17 -21.02
N ARG A 164 6.72 0.87 -21.06
CA ARG A 164 6.97 2.11 -21.78
C ARG A 164 7.69 3.07 -20.84
N PHE A 165 8.80 3.64 -21.29
CA PHE A 165 9.51 4.69 -20.56
C PHE A 165 9.53 5.98 -21.37
N GLU A 166 9.31 7.11 -20.73
CA GLU A 166 9.21 8.42 -21.36
C GLU A 166 10.17 9.41 -20.71
N THR A 167 11.06 10.01 -21.51
CA THR A 167 12.04 10.99 -21.02
C THR A 167 11.45 12.41 -21.10
N LYS A 168 10.74 12.87 -20.06
CA LYS A 168 10.16 14.23 -20.04
C LYS A 168 11.18 15.31 -20.40
N ASP A 169 10.74 16.31 -21.16
CA ASP A 169 11.45 17.48 -21.68
C ASP A 169 12.69 17.87 -20.84
N MET A 170 13.86 17.38 -21.26
CA MET A 170 15.14 17.51 -20.56
C MET A 170 15.76 18.87 -20.89
N GLN A 171 15.25 19.95 -20.31
CA GLN A 171 15.87 21.28 -20.45
C GLN A 171 17.19 21.39 -19.65
N ASP A 172 17.35 20.57 -18.62
CA ASP A 172 18.58 20.41 -17.83
C ASP A 172 19.01 18.93 -17.82
N GLU A 173 20.29 18.67 -17.50
CA GLU A 173 20.88 17.32 -17.48
C GLU A 173 19.91 16.25 -16.99
N PRO A 174 19.86 15.07 -17.62
CA PRO A 174 19.09 13.96 -17.10
C PRO A 174 19.54 13.76 -15.66
N GLY A 175 18.69 14.13 -14.70
CA GLY A 175 18.98 13.84 -13.30
C GLY A 175 19.34 12.37 -13.27
N LEU A 176 20.59 12.05 -12.93
CA LEU A 176 21.16 10.70 -13.04
C LEU A 176 20.27 9.67 -12.32
N GLU A 177 19.49 10.15 -11.34
CA GLU A 177 18.42 9.45 -10.63
C GLU A 177 17.25 8.98 -11.52
N ARG A 178 16.82 9.72 -12.55
CA ARG A 178 15.77 9.29 -13.48
C ARG A 178 16.27 8.23 -14.47
N CYS A 179 17.53 8.31 -14.88
CA CYS A 179 18.16 7.25 -15.66
C CYS A 179 18.36 5.98 -14.83
N SER A 180 18.49 6.07 -13.49
CA SER A 180 18.68 4.90 -12.63
C SER A 180 17.52 3.88 -12.72
N GLN A 181 16.27 4.35 -12.83
CA GLN A 181 15.12 3.46 -13.01
C GLN A 181 15.12 2.84 -14.40
N LEU A 182 15.38 3.63 -15.44
CA LEU A 182 15.46 3.11 -16.80
C LEU A 182 16.59 2.07 -16.96
N VAL A 183 17.76 2.31 -16.37
CA VAL A 183 18.88 1.35 -16.29
C VAL A 183 18.45 0.08 -15.56
N ARG A 184 17.78 0.23 -14.41
CA ARG A 184 17.29 -0.89 -13.60
C ARG A 184 16.29 -1.77 -14.36
N PHE A 185 15.45 -1.18 -15.20
CA PHE A 185 14.39 -1.88 -15.95
C PHE A 185 14.74 -2.15 -17.42
N ALA A 186 15.94 -1.82 -17.90
CA ALA A 186 16.32 -1.81 -19.32
C ALA A 186 15.89 -3.08 -20.08
N ARG A 187 16.16 -4.26 -19.50
CA ARG A 187 15.84 -5.58 -20.10
C ARG A 187 14.34 -5.89 -20.23
N HIS A 188 13.50 -5.07 -19.65
CA HIS A 188 12.04 -5.22 -19.62
C HIS A 188 11.32 -4.09 -20.37
N ILE A 189 12.04 -3.03 -20.77
CA ILE A 189 11.49 -1.92 -21.54
C ILE A 189 11.24 -2.37 -22.97
N LYS A 190 10.02 -2.17 -23.47
CA LYS A 190 9.64 -2.47 -24.86
C LYS A 190 9.47 -1.22 -25.71
N GLU A 191 9.14 -0.09 -25.09
CA GLU A 191 8.92 1.18 -25.77
C GLU A 191 9.69 2.27 -25.03
N LEU A 192 10.51 3.03 -25.76
CA LEU A 192 11.27 4.16 -25.24
C LEU A 192 10.89 5.42 -26.01
N VAL A 193 10.25 6.37 -25.32
CA VAL A 193 9.86 7.66 -25.86
C VAL A 193 10.84 8.74 -25.40
N VAL A 194 11.45 9.43 -26.36
CA VAL A 194 12.43 10.49 -26.13
C VAL A 194 11.87 11.82 -26.62
N HIS A 195 11.38 12.67 -25.70
CA HIS A 195 10.77 13.95 -26.10
C HIS A 195 11.76 14.89 -26.82
N ARG A 196 13.02 14.93 -26.38
CA ARG A 196 14.03 15.82 -26.98
C ARG A 196 15.44 15.21 -26.92
N TYR A 197 16.07 15.07 -28.07
CA TYR A 197 17.46 14.64 -28.21
C TYR A 197 18.35 15.84 -28.59
N SER A 198 19.07 16.40 -27.62
CA SER A 198 19.84 17.65 -27.80
C SER A 198 21.30 17.61 -27.33
N LYS A 199 21.75 16.53 -26.67
CA LYS A 199 23.09 16.44 -26.06
C LYS A 199 23.84 15.18 -26.51
N GLU A 200 25.16 15.35 -26.64
CA GLU A 200 26.04 14.62 -27.56
C GLU A 200 26.25 13.10 -27.38
N SER A 201 25.91 12.51 -26.23
CA SER A 201 26.21 11.09 -26.01
C SER A 201 25.23 10.31 -25.14
N TRP A 202 24.35 10.99 -24.37
CA TRP A 202 23.62 10.30 -23.30
C TRP A 202 22.76 9.13 -23.80
N LEU A 203 22.09 9.26 -24.95
CA LEU A 203 21.27 8.18 -25.50
C LEU A 203 22.14 7.05 -26.04
N SER A 204 23.27 7.37 -26.66
CA SER A 204 24.23 6.37 -27.13
C SER A 204 24.83 5.59 -25.97
N ASP A 205 25.25 6.29 -24.92
CA ASP A 205 25.82 5.69 -23.72
C ASP A 205 24.76 4.85 -23.02
N LEU A 206 23.53 5.35 -22.93
CA LEU A 206 22.41 4.62 -22.35
C LEU A 206 22.08 3.32 -23.07
N LEU A 207 21.92 3.35 -24.39
CA LEU A 207 21.56 2.15 -25.17
C LEU A 207 22.71 1.15 -25.23
N ARG A 208 23.97 1.63 -25.30
CA ARG A 208 25.16 0.78 -25.37
C ARG A 208 25.50 0.13 -24.03
N ASP A 209 25.40 0.89 -22.94
CA ASP A 209 25.90 0.46 -21.63
C ASP A 209 24.86 -0.35 -20.85
N ASN A 210 23.65 -0.57 -21.42
CA ASN A 210 22.54 -1.28 -20.77
C ASN A 210 21.91 -2.33 -21.69
N ASP A 211 21.36 -3.39 -21.07
CA ASP A 211 20.73 -4.49 -21.80
C ASP A 211 19.27 -4.17 -22.14
N PHE A 212 19.03 -3.73 -23.38
CA PHE A 212 17.70 -3.45 -23.93
C PHE A 212 17.16 -4.60 -24.81
N CYS A 213 17.39 -5.86 -24.42
CA CYS A 213 16.97 -7.03 -25.21
C CYS A 213 15.45 -7.11 -25.52
N ALA A 214 14.60 -6.48 -24.70
CA ALA A 214 13.15 -6.43 -24.89
C ALA A 214 12.67 -5.20 -25.67
N LEU A 215 13.54 -4.23 -25.97
CA LEU A 215 13.14 -3.00 -26.66
C LEU A 215 12.67 -3.32 -28.07
N ARG A 216 11.52 -2.76 -28.47
CA ARG A 216 10.88 -2.98 -29.77
C ARG A 216 10.56 -1.66 -30.46
N GLU A 217 10.25 -0.62 -29.69
CA GLU A 217 9.81 0.66 -30.20
C GLU A 217 10.65 1.79 -29.60
N ILE A 218 11.14 2.68 -30.45
CA ILE A 218 11.70 3.97 -30.04
C ILE A 218 10.91 5.06 -30.76
N SER A 219 10.37 6.01 -30.02
CA SER A 219 9.76 7.23 -30.58
C SER A 219 10.56 8.44 -30.09
N ILE A 220 10.93 9.34 -31.00
CA ILE A 220 11.62 10.58 -30.66
C ILE A 220 10.78 11.76 -31.13
N GLU A 221 10.36 12.63 -30.22
CA GLU A 221 9.48 13.75 -30.56
C GLU A 221 10.22 14.99 -31.07
N GLY A 222 11.54 15.05 -30.88
CA GLY A 222 12.37 16.14 -31.41
C GLY A 222 13.87 15.84 -31.36
N VAL A 223 14.55 16.02 -32.49
CA VAL A 223 16.01 15.90 -32.60
C VAL A 223 16.59 17.29 -32.88
N ALA A 224 17.56 17.72 -32.07
CA ALA A 224 18.25 18.98 -32.29
C ALA A 224 19.13 18.92 -33.56
N TYR A 225 19.29 20.07 -34.19
CA TYR A 225 20.04 20.25 -35.43
C TYR A 225 21.47 19.70 -35.35
N GLY A 226 21.90 18.94 -36.37
CA GLY A 226 23.26 18.40 -36.45
C GLY A 226 23.53 17.15 -35.59
N TYR A 227 22.53 16.61 -34.88
CA TYR A 227 22.68 15.41 -34.05
C TYR A 227 22.11 14.12 -34.68
N MET A 228 21.47 14.20 -35.85
CA MET A 228 20.86 13.03 -36.52
C MET A 228 21.85 11.89 -36.79
N ASP A 229 23.06 12.19 -37.24
CA ASP A 229 24.05 11.14 -37.51
C ASP A 229 24.47 10.36 -36.26
N ARG A 230 24.57 11.05 -35.12
CA ARG A 230 24.91 10.44 -33.83
C ARG A 230 23.74 9.69 -33.23
N PHE A 231 22.52 10.21 -33.44
CA PHE A 231 21.31 9.49 -33.10
C PHE A 231 21.28 8.13 -33.81
N VAL A 232 21.50 8.12 -35.13
CA VAL A 232 21.54 6.87 -35.91
C VAL A 232 22.62 5.92 -35.38
N SER A 233 23.81 6.42 -35.07
CA SER A 233 24.85 5.57 -34.45
C SER A 233 24.47 5.05 -33.06
N SER A 234 23.64 5.77 -32.29
CA SER A 234 23.15 5.30 -30.99
C SER A 234 22.25 4.06 -31.15
N LEU A 235 21.50 3.98 -32.25
CA LEU A 235 20.58 2.88 -32.55
C LEU A 235 21.30 1.57 -32.90
N GLU A 236 22.57 1.61 -33.30
CA GLU A 236 23.34 0.40 -33.67
C GLU A 236 23.33 -0.66 -32.56
N SER A 237 23.34 -0.22 -31.31
CA SER A 237 23.32 -1.09 -30.12
C SER A 237 22.01 -1.87 -29.91
N VAL A 238 20.90 -1.37 -30.44
CA VAL A 238 19.54 -1.93 -30.28
C VAL A 238 18.89 -2.28 -31.63
N ALA A 239 19.61 -2.14 -32.73
CA ALA A 239 19.12 -2.36 -34.08
C ALA A 239 18.53 -3.76 -34.32
N SER A 240 19.03 -4.77 -33.61
CA SER A 240 18.57 -6.17 -33.75
C SER A 240 17.25 -6.46 -33.03
N THR A 241 16.84 -5.60 -32.10
CA THR A 241 15.62 -5.78 -31.29
C THR A 241 14.50 -4.85 -31.73
N LEU A 242 14.83 -3.71 -32.33
CA LEU A 242 13.87 -2.71 -32.81
C LEU A 242 13.01 -3.22 -33.98
N THR A 243 11.70 -3.01 -33.85
CA THR A 243 10.70 -3.28 -34.89
C THR A 243 9.93 -2.03 -35.31
N HIS A 244 9.91 -0.97 -34.49
CA HIS A 244 9.26 0.30 -34.79
C HIS A 244 10.20 1.44 -34.41
N LEU A 245 10.37 2.40 -35.31
CA LEU A 245 11.15 3.61 -35.08
C LEU A 245 10.34 4.79 -35.60
N ASP A 246 9.99 5.69 -34.69
CA ASP A 246 9.25 6.91 -34.96
C ASP A 246 10.14 8.12 -34.61
N VAL A 247 10.24 9.06 -35.54
CA VAL A 247 11.06 10.27 -35.39
C VAL A 247 10.25 11.45 -35.89
N HIS A 248 9.70 12.22 -34.97
CA HIS A 248 9.10 13.51 -35.27
C HIS A 248 10.21 14.55 -35.41
N GLU A 249 10.45 15.00 -36.65
CA GLU A 249 11.40 16.06 -36.94
C GLU A 249 10.74 17.44 -36.89
N ASP A 250 11.42 18.41 -36.26
CA ASP A 250 11.13 19.84 -36.43
C ASP A 250 11.62 20.29 -37.84
N LEU A 251 10.87 19.88 -38.86
CA LEU A 251 10.66 20.41 -40.23
C LEU A 251 11.78 21.12 -41.06
N ASN A 252 13.07 21.09 -40.72
CA ASN A 252 14.09 21.81 -41.51
C ASN A 252 15.32 20.99 -42.00
N GLU A 253 15.56 19.78 -41.50
CA GLU A 253 16.59 18.87 -42.05
C GLU A 253 15.91 17.64 -42.66
N LYS A 254 16.45 17.11 -43.78
CA LYS A 254 15.99 15.82 -44.31
C LYS A 254 16.64 14.74 -43.47
N ALA A 255 15.86 13.96 -42.71
CA ALA A 255 16.35 12.74 -42.07
C ALA A 255 17.23 11.92 -43.03
N PRO A 256 18.40 11.42 -42.61
CA PRO A 256 19.22 10.52 -43.42
C PRO A 256 18.57 9.12 -43.48
N MET A 257 17.40 9.02 -44.10
CA MET A 257 16.57 7.80 -44.19
C MET A 257 17.36 6.60 -44.69
N ALA A 258 18.25 6.80 -45.68
CA ALA A 258 19.10 5.73 -46.19
C ALA A 258 20.03 5.14 -45.10
N LYS A 259 20.55 6.00 -44.21
CA LYS A 259 21.40 5.59 -43.09
C LYS A 259 20.57 4.90 -42.01
N ILE A 260 19.41 5.44 -41.66
CA ILE A 260 18.45 4.82 -40.71
C ILE A 260 18.04 3.42 -41.18
N LEU A 261 17.67 3.26 -42.45
CA LEU A 261 17.29 1.98 -43.06
C LEU A 261 18.45 0.98 -43.10
N SER A 262 19.68 1.45 -43.25
CA SER A 262 20.87 0.59 -43.21
C SER A 262 21.23 0.13 -41.81
N THR A 263 20.99 0.98 -40.80
CA THR A 263 21.28 0.70 -39.39
C THR A 263 20.20 -0.19 -38.77
N CYS A 264 18.93 0.03 -39.11
CA CYS A 264 17.79 -0.75 -38.64
C CYS A 264 17.11 -1.41 -39.86
N PRO A 265 17.39 -2.68 -40.18
CA PRO A 265 16.83 -3.35 -41.36
C PRO A 265 15.42 -3.93 -41.18
N GLN A 266 14.85 -3.90 -39.97
CA GLN A 266 13.50 -4.41 -39.65
C GLN A 266 12.40 -3.40 -39.24
N PRO A 267 12.55 -2.07 -39.30
CA PRO A 267 11.52 -1.17 -38.78
C PRO A 267 10.31 -1.12 -39.73
N GLY A 268 9.13 -1.35 -39.18
CA GLY A 268 7.89 -0.84 -39.75
C GLY A 268 7.87 0.68 -39.55
N PHE A 269 7.91 1.43 -40.65
CA PHE A 269 7.69 2.88 -40.62
C PHE A 269 6.18 3.12 -40.59
N ALA A 270 5.72 3.89 -39.60
CA ALA A 270 4.34 4.38 -39.50
C ALA A 270 4.36 5.91 -39.56
#